data_AF-A0A0Q9I6A4-F1
#
_entry.id   AF-A0A0Q9I6A4-F1
#
_cell.length_a   1.000
_cell.length_b   1.000
_cell.length_c   1.000
_cell.angle_alpha   90.00
_cell.angle_beta   90.00
_cell.angle_gamma   90.00
#
_symmetry.space_group_name_H-M   'P 1'
#
loop_
_entity.id
_entity.type
_entity.pdbx_description
1 polymer ?
#
loop_
_entity_poly.entity_id
_entity_poly.type
_entity_poly.pdbx_seq_one_letter_code
_entity_poly.pdbx_strand_id
1 'polypeptide(L)'
;MRYPPENPPLAYSFLAGREVSTWSEEWKEECELKFLAEMPLSKRNQALDGVKDELRGIKQIRGDAAVAKLRAEIDRYAALVAVR
;
A
#
# COMPACT_ATOMS: atom_id res chain seq x y z
N MET A 1 10.60 -2.21 26.51
CA MET A 1 10.82 -1.21 25.45
C MET A 1 9.57 -0.34 25.36
N ARG A 2 9.69 1.00 25.38
CA ARG A 2 8.56 1.87 25.04
C ARG A 2 8.35 1.83 23.53
N TYR A 3 7.10 1.71 23.13
CA TYR A 3 6.69 1.61 21.75
C TYR A 3 5.65 2.69 21.47
N PRO A 4 5.79 3.46 20.38
CA PRO A 4 6.95 3.53 19.47
C PRO A 4 8.20 4.14 20.14
N PRO A 5 9.41 3.95 19.57
CA PRO A 5 10.64 4.58 20.09
C PRO A 5 10.59 6.12 19.99
N GLU A 6 11.31 6.82 20.86
CA GLU A 6 11.34 8.31 20.88
C GLU A 6 11.94 8.93 19.60
N ASN A 7 12.84 8.21 18.93
CA ASN A 7 13.41 8.62 17.64
C ASN A 7 13.30 7.48 16.62
N PRO A 8 12.12 7.30 16.01
CA PRO A 8 11.94 6.27 15.00
C PRO A 8 12.73 6.60 13.72
N PRO A 9 13.24 5.59 12.98
CA PRO A 9 13.82 5.85 11.66
C PRO A 9 12.85 6.59 10.75
N LEU A 10 13.38 7.47 9.91
CA LEU A 10 12.62 8.21 8.92
C LEU A 10 12.86 7.61 7.52
N ALA A 11 11.85 7.71 6.66
CA ALA A 11 11.94 7.36 5.25
C ALA A 11 11.17 8.38 4.40
N TYR A 12 11.65 8.67 3.19
CA TYR A 12 10.93 9.55 2.27
C TYR A 12 9.68 8.84 1.74
N SER A 13 8.51 9.42 2.00
CA SER A 13 7.23 8.95 1.44
C SER A 13 6.93 9.70 0.15
N PHE A 14 6.70 8.97 -0.93
CA PHE A 14 6.27 9.53 -2.22
C PHE A 14 4.85 10.10 -2.14
N LEU A 15 3.97 9.47 -1.35
CA LEU A 15 2.58 9.92 -1.20
C LEU A 15 2.48 11.21 -0.37
N ALA A 16 3.29 11.33 0.69
CA ALA A 16 3.33 12.50 1.56
C ALA A 16 4.25 13.61 1.03
N GLY A 17 5.18 13.29 0.12
CA GLY A 17 6.15 14.25 -0.43
C GLY A 17 7.21 14.72 0.56
N ARG A 18 7.35 14.04 1.71
CA ARG A 18 8.25 14.40 2.82
C ARG A 18 8.77 13.15 3.52
N GLU A 19 9.74 13.33 4.40
CA GLU A 19 10.13 12.28 5.34
C GLU A 19 9.01 12.00 6.34
N VAL A 20 8.72 10.71 6.53
CA VAL A 20 7.75 10.18 7.49
C VAL A 20 8.45 9.16 8.39
N SER A 21 7.90 8.95 9.57
CA SER A 21 8.38 7.87 10.46
C SER A 21 8.07 6.51 9.85
N THR A 22 9.01 5.57 9.92
CA THR A 22 8.78 4.17 9.51
C THR A 22 7.76 3.43 10.39
N TRP A 23 7.31 4.06 11.47
CA TRP A 23 6.27 3.57 12.37
C TRP A 23 4.92 4.30 12.19
N SER A 24 4.83 5.23 11.24
CA SER A 24 3.59 5.96 10.95
C SER A 24 2.63 5.11 10.11
N GLU A 25 1.33 5.40 10.22
CA GLU A 25 0.34 4.80 9.31
C GLU A 25 0.59 5.25 7.86
N GLU A 26 1.08 6.48 7.63
CA GLU A 26 1.47 6.98 6.30
C GLU A 26 2.51 6.06 5.64
N TRP A 27 3.53 5.65 6.40
CA TRP A 27 4.57 4.74 5.89
C TRP A 27 4.04 3.32 5.64
N LYS A 28 3.17 2.84 6.52
CA LYS A 28 2.54 1.51 6.38
C LYS A 28 1.63 1.44 5.15
N GLU A 29 0.82 2.48 4.92
CA GLU A 29 -0.02 2.61 3.73
C GLU A 29 0.85 2.64 2.46
N GLU A 30 1.91 3.44 2.44
CA GLU A 30 2.80 3.50 1.27
C GLU A 30 3.51 2.17 1.03
N CYS A 31 3.92 1.44 2.07
CA CYS A 31 4.50 0.10 1.91
C CYS A 31 3.52 -0.89 1.28
N GLU A 32 2.23 -0.86 1.68
CA GLU A 32 1.18 -1.69 1.07
C GLU A 32 1.00 -1.33 -0.41
N LEU A 33 0.91 -0.03 -0.71
CA LEU A 33 0.73 0.46 -2.08
C LEU A 33 1.93 0.13 -2.97
N LYS A 34 3.15 0.31 -2.46
CA LYS A 34 4.39 -0.06 -3.16
C LYS A 34 4.41 -1.55 -3.50
N PHE A 35 4.14 -2.40 -2.51
CA PHE A 35 4.11 -3.85 -2.71
C PHE A 35 3.12 -4.25 -3.78
N LEU A 36 1.91 -3.68 -3.77
CA LEU A 36 0.89 -3.96 -4.78
C LEU A 36 1.27 -3.38 -6.16
N ALA A 37 1.89 -2.19 -6.21
CA ALA A 37 2.33 -1.54 -7.43
C ALA A 37 3.44 -2.32 -8.16
N GLU A 38 4.32 -2.99 -7.42
CA GLU A 38 5.41 -3.81 -7.98
C GLU A 38 4.92 -5.18 -8.52
N MET A 39 3.70 -5.60 -8.17
CA MET A 39 3.15 -6.86 -8.70
C MET A 39 2.75 -6.75 -10.18
N PRO A 40 2.91 -7.84 -10.95
CA PRO A 40 2.22 -8.00 -12.24
C PRO A 40 0.71 -7.82 -12.08
N LEU A 41 0.07 -7.18 -13.06
CA LEU A 41 -1.36 -6.84 -13.01
C LEU A 41 -2.26 -8.04 -12.67
N SER A 42 -1.97 -9.22 -13.23
CA SER A 42 -2.74 -10.44 -12.94
C SER A 42 -2.64 -10.85 -11.47
N LYS A 43 -1.44 -10.84 -10.90
CA LYS A 43 -1.21 -11.15 -9.47
C LYS A 43 -1.81 -10.09 -8.55
N ARG A 44 -1.72 -8.82 -8.93
CA ARG A 44 -2.36 -7.72 -8.19
C ARG A 44 -3.87 -7.90 -8.13
N ASN A 45 -4.51 -8.22 -9.25
CA ASN A 45 -5.96 -8.45 -9.29
C ASN A 45 -6.34 -9.67 -8.44
N GLN A 46 -5.56 -10.74 -8.46
CA GLN A 46 -5.78 -11.88 -7.56
C GLN A 46 -5.65 -11.51 -6.08
N ALA A 47 -4.67 -10.67 -5.71
CA ALA A 47 -4.52 -10.20 -4.34
C ALA A 47 -5.68 -9.28 -3.90
N LEU A 48 -6.18 -8.42 -4.80
CA LEU A 48 -7.28 -7.51 -4.51
C LEU A 48 -8.63 -8.21 -4.49
N ASP A 49 -8.96 -8.96 -5.52
CA ASP A 49 -10.29 -9.54 -5.75
C ASP A 49 -10.42 -10.98 -5.22
N GLY A 50 -9.31 -11.65 -4.97
CA GLY A 50 -9.24 -13.06 -4.61
C GLY A 50 -9.21 -13.99 -5.81
N VAL A 51 -8.93 -15.27 -5.54
CA VAL A 51 -9.07 -16.36 -6.50
C VAL A 51 -10.24 -17.23 -6.03
N LYS A 52 -11.21 -17.45 -6.92
CA LYS A 52 -12.38 -18.26 -6.63
C LYS A 52 -11.94 -19.63 -6.11
N ASP A 53 -12.51 -20.04 -4.97
CA ASP A 53 -12.28 -21.32 -4.31
C ASP A 53 -10.84 -21.58 -3.79
N GLU A 54 -9.95 -20.58 -3.81
CA GLU A 54 -8.56 -20.71 -3.34
C GLU A 54 -8.18 -19.68 -2.27
N LEU A 55 -8.09 -18.40 -2.66
CA LEU A 55 -7.51 -17.33 -1.86
C LEU A 55 -8.50 -16.19 -1.69
N ARG A 56 -8.77 -15.83 -0.42
CA ARG A 56 -9.53 -14.62 -0.09
C ARG A 56 -8.66 -13.39 -0.42
N GLY A 57 -9.14 -12.55 -1.31
CA GLY A 57 -8.54 -11.26 -1.60
C GLY A 57 -8.87 -10.21 -0.55
N ILE A 58 -8.25 -9.04 -0.71
CA ILE A 58 -8.49 -7.88 0.15
C ILE A 58 -9.98 -7.47 0.10
N LYS A 59 -10.66 -7.63 -1.04
CA LYS A 59 -12.09 -7.36 -1.21
C LYS A 59 -12.96 -8.10 -0.19
N GLN A 60 -12.68 -9.36 0.07
CA GLN A 60 -13.44 -10.21 1.01
C GLN A 60 -13.16 -9.88 2.48
N ILE A 61 -12.16 -9.04 2.78
CA ILE A 61 -11.76 -8.66 4.14
C ILE A 61 -12.13 -7.20 4.42
N ARG A 62 -11.86 -6.30 3.47
CA ARG A 62 -12.00 -4.84 3.61
C ARG A 62 -13.17 -4.25 2.80
N GLY A 63 -13.79 -5.04 1.92
CA GLY A 63 -14.94 -4.64 1.11
C GLY A 63 -14.60 -3.94 -0.21
N ASP A 64 -15.61 -3.81 -1.07
CA ASP A 64 -15.50 -3.21 -2.40
C ASP A 64 -14.96 -1.78 -2.38
N ALA A 65 -15.47 -0.93 -1.49
CA ALA A 65 -15.06 0.48 -1.40
C ALA A 65 -13.57 0.62 -1.06
N ALA A 66 -13.05 -0.24 -0.18
CA ALA A 66 -11.64 -0.23 0.18
C ALA A 66 -10.75 -0.67 -1.00
N VAL A 67 -11.17 -1.67 -1.77
CA VAL A 67 -10.44 -2.11 -2.97
C VAL A 67 -10.47 -1.06 -4.08
N ALA A 68 -11.61 -0.39 -4.29
CA ALA A 68 -11.70 0.71 -5.24
C ALA A 68 -10.74 1.86 -4.86
N LYS A 69 -10.69 2.21 -3.57
CA LYS A 69 -9.73 3.19 -3.04
C LYS A 69 -8.27 2.74 -3.28
N LEU A 70 -7.94 1.49 -2.93
CA LEU A 70 -6.59 0.93 -3.12
C LEU A 70 -6.15 0.98 -4.59
N ARG A 71 -7.04 0.65 -5.54
CA ARG A 71 -6.72 0.74 -6.97
C ARG A 71 -6.33 2.16 -7.38
N ALA A 72 -7.13 3.15 -6.98
CA ALA A 72 -6.83 4.55 -7.27
C ALA A 72 -5.51 5.02 -6.63
N GLU A 73 -5.23 4.58 -5.40
CA GLU A 73 -4.00 4.92 -4.69
C GLU A 73 -2.76 4.24 -5.30
N ILE A 74 -2.88 3.00 -5.77
CA ILE A 74 -1.81 2.30 -6.50
C ILE A 74 -1.47 3.05 -7.78
N ASP A 75 -2.48 3.46 -8.55
CA ASP A 75 -2.26 4.20 -9.80
C ASP A 75 -1.61 5.56 -9.52
N ARG A 76 -2.06 6.26 -8.47
CA ARG A 76 -1.42 7.51 -8.01
C ARG A 76 0.03 7.29 -7.61
N TYR A 77 0.33 6.26 -6.82
CA TYR A 77 1.68 5.92 -6.40
C TYR A 77 2.58 5.62 -7.60
N ALA A 78 2.11 4.78 -8.53
CA ALA A 78 2.85 4.43 -9.74
C ALA A 78 3.18 5.66 -10.60
N ALA A 79 2.23 6.60 -10.74
CA ALA A 79 2.45 7.85 -11.46
C ALA A 79 3.51 8.74 -10.77
N LEU A 80 3.50 8.83 -9.44
CA LEU A 80 4.48 9.61 -8.68
C LEU A 80 5.89 9.04 -8.79
N VAL A 81 6.03 7.72 -8.79
CA VAL A 81 7.32 7.04 -8.89
C VAL A 81 7.88 7.09 -10.31
N ALA A 82 7.04 7.04 -11.35
CA ALA A 82 7.47 7.04 -12.74
C ALA A 82 8.05 8.38 -13.25
N VAL A 83 7.79 9.49 -12.55
CA VAL A 83 8.24 10.85 -12.94
C VAL A 83 9.64 11.17 -12.41
N ARG A 84 10.28 10.25 -11.68
CA ARG A 84 11.56 10.47 -11.00
C ARG A 84 12.62 9.47 -11.45
#